data_AF-A0A926CMP4-F1
#
_entry.id   AF-A0A926CMP4-F1
#
_cell.length_a   1.000
_cell.length_b   1.000
_cell.length_c   1.000
_cell.angle_alpha   90.00
_cell.angle_beta   90.00
_cell.angle_gamma   90.00
#
_symmetry.space_group_name_H-M   'P 1'
#
loop_
_entity.id
_entity.type
_entity.pdbx_description
1 polymer ?
#
loop_
_entity_poly.entity_id
_entity_poly.type
_entity_poly.pdbx_seq_one_letter_code
_entity_poly.pdbx_strand_id
1 'polypeptide(L)'
;MEDLWRAYYAAIFNPARTNVDLLLQHMPARRWSNLPEAQLIQELAFESGSRERGMIQKKPISAAEFIPEGATLPVLREAVQACRACELWECATQAVFGEGPAGAGIAFVGEQPGDNEDREGRPFVGPAGQLFDMALADAGLSRPEVYVTGAVRHFRFEERGKRRIHKTASRAQVAACQPWLEAELALVRPKVIVCMGNTAVLSVIGRGVRLMEERGTVNPHRSAGGVLITVHPGFLLRMPDEKRKASEYERFVEDIKTARTFAEAQRTPPLPYRLDRASTAK
;
A
#
# COMPACT_ATOMS: atom_id res chain seq x y z
N MET A 1 25.97 26.71 -11.63
CA MET A 1 24.54 26.47 -11.96
C MET A 1 24.42 25.33 -12.96
N GLU A 2 25.24 25.32 -14.01
CA GLU A 2 25.26 24.25 -15.03
C GLU A 2 25.63 22.86 -14.49
N ASP A 3 26.60 22.75 -13.56
CA ASP A 3 26.99 21.44 -13.01
C ASP A 3 25.90 20.80 -12.13
N LEU A 4 25.15 21.62 -11.38
CA LEU A 4 23.97 21.18 -10.63
C LEU A 4 22.85 20.71 -11.58
N TRP A 5 22.64 21.41 -12.69
CA TRP A 5 21.70 21.00 -13.74
C TRP A 5 22.11 19.68 -14.39
N ARG A 6 23.40 19.50 -14.70
CA ARG A 6 23.97 18.27 -15.25
C ARG A 6 23.79 17.07 -14.32
N ALA A 7 24.12 17.25 -13.03
CA ALA A 7 23.93 16.21 -12.02
C ALA A 7 22.45 15.84 -11.86
N TYR A 8 21.56 16.84 -11.83
CA TYR A 8 20.11 16.63 -11.80
C TYR A 8 19.63 15.87 -13.05
N TYR A 9 20.03 16.30 -14.25
CA TYR A 9 19.66 15.68 -15.51
C TYR A 9 20.10 14.20 -15.57
N ALA A 10 21.33 13.89 -15.17
CA ALA A 10 21.84 12.53 -15.11
C ALA A 10 21.07 11.64 -14.11
N ALA A 11 20.63 12.21 -12.98
CA ALA A 11 19.88 11.49 -11.95
C ALA A 11 18.44 11.15 -12.38
N ILE A 12 17.81 12.01 -13.19
CA ILE A 12 16.43 11.79 -13.67
C ILE A 12 16.36 11.07 -15.03
N PHE A 13 17.49 10.89 -15.71
CA PHE A 13 17.57 10.19 -16.99
C PHE A 13 17.12 8.74 -16.83
N ASN A 14 16.08 8.34 -17.59
CA ASN A 14 15.55 6.99 -17.54
C ASN A 14 16.09 6.15 -18.72
N PRO A 15 17.05 5.24 -18.47
CA PRO A 15 17.66 4.45 -19.53
C PRO A 15 16.66 3.58 -20.29
N ALA A 16 15.60 3.08 -19.62
CA ALA A 16 14.55 2.26 -20.22
C ALA A 16 13.58 3.04 -21.14
N ARG A 17 13.71 4.37 -21.21
CA ARG A 17 12.95 5.24 -22.13
C ARG A 17 13.83 5.91 -23.19
N THR A 18 15.08 5.45 -23.32
CA THR A 18 16.01 6.04 -24.28
C THR A 18 15.61 5.67 -25.70
N ASN A 19 15.30 6.68 -26.52
CA ASN A 19 15.12 6.52 -27.97
C ASN A 19 15.91 7.62 -28.67
N VAL A 20 17.08 7.25 -29.19
CA VAL A 20 18.05 8.20 -29.79
C VAL A 20 17.51 8.79 -31.09
N ASP A 21 16.78 8.01 -31.89
CA ASP A 21 16.18 8.48 -33.14
C ASP A 21 15.13 9.56 -32.87
N LEU A 22 14.26 9.32 -31.89
CA LEU A 22 13.23 10.28 -31.47
C LEU A 22 13.85 11.54 -30.86
N LEU A 23 14.92 11.39 -30.08
CA LEU A 23 15.67 12.52 -29.53
C LEU A 23 16.25 13.42 -30.64
N LEU A 24 16.88 12.84 -31.65
CA LEU A 24 17.47 13.59 -32.77
C LEU A 24 16.42 14.28 -33.65
N GLN A 25 15.21 13.71 -33.75
CA GLN A 25 14.08 14.33 -34.46
C GLN A 25 13.58 15.59 -33.74
N HIS A 26 13.39 15.54 -32.42
CA HIS A 26 12.89 16.68 -31.64
C HIS A 26 13.99 17.67 -31.27
N MET A 27 15.24 17.22 -31.18
CA MET A 27 16.39 18.00 -30.75
C MET A 27 17.61 17.72 -31.65
N PRO A 28 17.67 18.35 -32.84
CA PRO A 28 18.76 18.09 -33.79
C PRO A 28 20.11 18.54 -33.22
N ALA A 29 21.18 17.78 -33.49
CA ALA A 29 22.54 17.99 -32.96
C ALA A 29 23.08 19.42 -33.10
N ARG A 30 22.68 20.15 -34.16
CA ARG A 30 23.03 21.56 -34.36
C ARG A 30 22.58 22.52 -33.24
N ARG A 31 21.62 22.12 -32.39
CA ARG A 31 21.12 22.93 -31.27
C ARG A 31 21.81 22.61 -29.94
N TRP A 32 22.67 21.61 -29.91
CA TRP A 32 23.27 21.07 -28.69
C TRP A 32 24.33 21.98 -28.08
N SER A 33 24.91 22.89 -28.87
CA SER A 33 25.90 23.86 -28.39
C SER A 33 25.39 24.80 -27.29
N ASN A 34 24.07 24.98 -27.19
CA ASN A 34 23.42 25.86 -26.22
C ASN A 34 22.83 25.10 -25.02
N LEU A 35 23.10 23.81 -24.93
CA LEU A 35 22.49 22.90 -23.97
C LEU A 35 23.55 22.36 -23.02
N PRO A 36 23.50 22.72 -21.72
CA PRO A 36 24.50 22.25 -20.76
C PRO A 36 24.52 20.73 -20.59
N GLU A 37 23.39 20.06 -20.81
CA GLU A 37 23.26 18.60 -20.71
C GLU A 37 23.79 17.83 -21.93
N ALA A 38 24.07 18.50 -23.06
CA ALA A 38 24.32 17.81 -24.31
C ALA A 38 25.62 17.01 -24.29
N GLN A 39 26.53 17.41 -23.41
CA GLN A 39 27.78 16.72 -23.10
C GLN A 39 27.55 15.36 -22.41
N LEU A 40 26.42 15.18 -21.73
CA LEU A 40 26.05 13.94 -21.05
C LEU A 40 25.20 13.00 -21.92
N ILE A 41 24.49 13.53 -22.92
CA ILE A 41 23.52 12.75 -23.71
C ILE A 41 24.18 11.51 -24.35
N GLN A 42 25.37 11.66 -24.92
CA GLN A 42 26.05 10.55 -25.60
C GLN A 42 26.47 9.46 -24.62
N GLU A 43 27.06 9.84 -23.48
CA GLU A 43 27.47 8.91 -22.44
C GLU A 43 26.26 8.21 -21.81
N LEU A 44 25.24 8.97 -21.41
CA LEU A 44 24.01 8.43 -20.84
C LEU A 44 23.29 7.49 -21.80
N ALA A 45 23.19 7.84 -23.08
CA ALA A 45 22.59 6.99 -24.10
C ALA A 45 23.40 5.71 -24.40
N PHE A 46 24.73 5.81 -24.36
CA PHE A 46 25.62 4.65 -24.52
C PHE A 46 25.51 3.70 -23.32
N GLU A 47 25.49 4.25 -22.11
CA GLU A 47 25.30 3.50 -20.87
C GLU A 47 23.88 2.93 -20.73
N SER A 48 22.88 3.48 -21.43
CA SER A 48 21.47 3.08 -21.29
C SER A 48 21.29 1.57 -21.39
N GLY A 49 21.92 0.91 -22.36
CA GLY A 49 21.77 -0.54 -22.51
C GLY A 49 22.35 -1.34 -21.34
N SER A 50 23.46 -0.89 -20.74
CA SER A 50 24.05 -1.52 -19.55
C SER A 50 23.21 -1.25 -18.30
N ARG A 51 22.76 0.00 -18.11
CA ARG A 51 21.92 0.43 -16.99
C ARG A 51 20.54 -0.22 -17.04
N GLU A 52 19.94 -0.35 -18.22
CA GLU A 52 18.70 -1.07 -18.47
C GLU A 52 18.86 -2.56 -18.15
N ARG A 53 19.92 -3.21 -18.64
CA ARG A 53 20.24 -4.60 -18.26
C ARG A 53 20.43 -4.76 -16.76
N GLY A 54 21.11 -3.82 -16.10
CA GLY A 54 21.25 -3.79 -14.64
C GLY A 54 19.91 -3.62 -13.90
N MET A 55 18.99 -2.82 -14.44
CA MET A 55 17.62 -2.67 -13.92
C MET A 55 16.79 -3.94 -14.10
N ILE A 56 16.92 -4.64 -15.23
CA ILE A 56 16.25 -5.92 -15.49
C ILE A 56 16.84 -7.04 -14.60
N GLN A 57 18.15 -7.04 -14.37
CA GLN A 57 18.84 -8.03 -13.55
C GLN A 57 18.65 -7.80 -12.04
N LYS A 58 18.44 -6.56 -11.58
CA LYS A 58 17.94 -6.26 -10.23
C LYS A 58 16.49 -6.73 -10.12
N LYS A 59 16.31 -8.04 -9.94
CA LYS A 59 15.02 -8.63 -9.59
C LYS A 59 14.48 -7.88 -8.37
N PRO A 60 13.25 -7.33 -8.40
CA PRO A 60 12.69 -6.69 -7.22
C PRO A 60 12.65 -7.74 -6.10
N ILE A 61 13.31 -7.45 -4.99
CA ILE A 61 13.33 -8.32 -3.82
C ILE A 61 11.88 -8.40 -3.34
N SER A 62 11.31 -9.61 -3.36
CA SER A 62 9.95 -9.84 -2.88
C SER A 62 9.99 -9.94 -1.36
N ALA A 63 8.96 -9.42 -0.66
CA ALA A 63 8.82 -9.67 0.78
C ALA A 63 8.75 -11.16 1.13
N ALA A 64 8.42 -12.03 0.17
CA ALA A 64 8.39 -13.48 0.35
C ALA A 64 9.72 -14.05 0.88
N GLU A 65 10.86 -13.44 0.54
CA GLU A 65 12.19 -13.87 1.01
C GLU A 65 12.40 -13.63 2.51
N PHE A 66 11.59 -12.77 3.13
CA PHE A 66 11.66 -12.44 4.56
C PHE A 66 10.61 -13.19 5.39
N ILE A 67 9.78 -14.02 4.76
CA ILE A 67 8.70 -14.75 5.43
C ILE A 67 9.22 -16.14 5.83
N PRO A 68 9.36 -16.44 7.13
CA PRO A 68 9.78 -17.76 7.56
C PRO A 68 8.71 -18.82 7.22
N GLU A 69 9.16 -20.03 6.88
CA GLU A 69 8.26 -21.15 6.62
C GLU A 69 7.50 -21.57 7.89
N GLY A 70 6.22 -21.95 7.75
CA GLY A 70 5.41 -22.43 8.86
C GLY A 70 5.14 -21.39 9.97
N ALA A 71 5.34 -20.10 9.68
CA ALA A 71 5.27 -19.04 10.67
C ALA A 71 3.88 -18.85 11.28
N THR A 72 3.87 -18.46 12.56
CA THR A 72 2.70 -17.97 13.29
C THR A 72 2.64 -16.43 13.24
N LEU A 73 1.52 -15.81 13.63
CA LEU A 73 1.42 -14.34 13.66
C LEU A 73 2.51 -13.66 14.52
N PRO A 74 2.88 -14.17 15.71
CA PRO A 74 4.02 -13.63 16.47
C PRO A 74 5.34 -13.71 15.71
N VAL A 75 5.63 -14.85 15.07
CA VAL A 75 6.85 -15.04 14.28
C VAL A 75 6.89 -14.08 13.09
N LEU A 76 5.77 -13.87 12.40
CA LEU A 76 5.69 -12.88 11.31
C LEU A 76 5.88 -11.45 11.80
N ARG A 77 5.34 -11.10 12.99
CA ARG A 77 5.51 -9.78 13.61
C ARG A 77 6.98 -9.48 13.92
N GLU A 78 7.75 -10.48 14.31
CA GLU A 78 9.19 -10.33 14.53
C GLU A 78 9.93 -10.25 13.20
N ALA A 79 9.64 -11.16 12.26
CA ALA A 79 10.33 -11.24 10.98
C ALA A 79 10.18 -9.99 10.11
N VAL A 80 9.02 -9.31 10.15
CA VAL A 80 8.78 -8.11 9.33
C VAL A 80 9.75 -6.96 9.62
N GLN A 81 10.35 -6.90 10.82
CA GLN A 81 11.32 -5.86 11.19
C GLN A 81 12.61 -5.96 10.37
N ALA A 82 12.94 -7.16 9.88
CA ALA A 82 14.09 -7.41 9.00
C ALA A 82 13.76 -7.17 7.52
N CYS A 83 12.51 -6.85 7.15
CA CYS A 83 12.10 -6.71 5.76
C CYS A 83 12.83 -5.57 5.04
N ARG A 84 13.42 -5.86 3.88
CA ARG A 84 14.12 -4.90 3.01
C ARG A 84 13.61 -4.93 1.55
N ALA A 85 12.40 -5.43 1.34
CA ALA A 85 11.82 -5.67 0.01
C ALA A 85 11.49 -4.40 -0.82
N CYS A 86 11.43 -3.22 -0.19
CA CYS A 86 11.28 -1.93 -0.87
C CYS A 86 11.95 -0.82 -0.06
N GLU A 87 12.28 0.30 -0.68
CA GLU A 87 13.04 1.42 -0.12
C GLU A 87 12.42 2.08 1.13
N LEU A 88 11.15 1.80 1.44
CA LEU A 88 10.46 2.42 2.58
C LEU A 88 11.08 2.07 3.94
N TRP A 89 11.81 0.95 4.05
CA TRP A 89 12.48 0.57 5.30
C TRP A 89 13.58 1.57 5.70
N GLU A 90 14.15 2.31 4.72
CA GLU A 90 15.33 3.17 4.96
C GLU A 90 14.98 4.39 5.82
N CYS A 91 13.78 4.93 5.66
CA CYS A 91 13.35 6.17 6.32
C CYS A 91 12.31 5.95 7.43
N ALA A 92 11.60 4.82 7.41
CA ALA A 92 10.64 4.48 8.46
C ALA A 92 11.37 4.20 9.78
N THR A 93 10.69 4.43 10.92
CA THR A 93 11.29 4.14 12.24
C THR A 93 11.35 2.62 12.47
N GLN A 94 10.28 1.93 12.08
CA GLN A 94 10.14 0.47 12.21
C GLN A 94 9.03 -0.04 11.27
N ALA A 95 8.93 -1.35 11.09
CA ALA A 95 7.76 -1.94 10.45
C ALA A 95 6.58 -1.97 11.43
N VAL A 96 5.39 -1.65 10.93
CA VAL A 96 4.12 -1.80 11.66
C VAL A 96 3.38 -3.00 11.09
N PHE A 97 3.30 -4.05 11.89
CA PHE A 97 2.58 -5.28 11.56
C PHE A 97 1.11 -5.18 11.96
N GLY A 98 0.26 -6.06 11.42
CA GLY A 98 -1.14 -6.12 11.83
C GLY A 98 -1.32 -6.51 13.31
N GLU A 99 -2.48 -6.24 13.88
CA GLU A 99 -2.83 -6.52 15.27
C GLU A 99 -4.24 -7.12 15.37
N GLY A 100 -4.43 -8.10 16.25
CA GLY A 100 -5.70 -8.81 16.46
C GLY A 100 -5.52 -10.33 16.58
N PRO A 101 -6.59 -11.07 16.88
CA PRO A 101 -6.52 -12.52 17.10
C PRO A 101 -6.37 -13.29 15.78
N ALA A 102 -5.66 -14.43 15.85
CA ALA A 102 -5.77 -15.45 14.81
C ALA A 102 -7.22 -15.98 14.79
N GLY A 103 -7.86 -16.05 13.63
CA GLY A 103 -9.26 -16.45 13.52
C GLY A 103 -10.28 -15.31 13.66
N ALA A 104 -9.85 -14.04 13.72
CA ALA A 104 -10.77 -12.91 13.69
C ALA A 104 -11.75 -13.02 12.51
N GLY A 105 -13.06 -12.96 12.77
CA GLY A 105 -14.08 -13.10 11.73
C GLY A 105 -14.04 -11.96 10.69
N ILE A 106 -13.50 -10.81 11.06
CA ILE A 106 -13.38 -9.62 10.24
C ILE A 106 -11.93 -9.14 10.26
N ALA A 107 -11.36 -8.89 9.08
CA ALA A 107 -10.08 -8.21 8.95
C ALA A 107 -10.25 -6.85 8.26
N PHE A 108 -9.70 -5.80 8.85
CA PHE A 108 -9.65 -4.45 8.30
C PHE A 108 -8.27 -4.19 7.70
N VAL A 109 -8.24 -3.77 6.44
CA VAL A 109 -7.00 -3.45 5.71
C VAL A 109 -7.01 -1.96 5.36
N GLY A 110 -6.03 -1.24 5.91
CA GLY A 110 -5.73 0.16 5.59
C GLY A 110 -4.69 0.32 4.49
N GLU A 111 -4.21 1.55 4.31
CA GLU A 111 -3.17 1.86 3.34
C GLU A 111 -1.76 1.51 3.86
N GLN A 112 -1.25 2.31 4.79
CA GLN A 112 0.10 2.21 5.34
C GLN A 112 0.11 2.85 6.74
N PRO A 113 1.19 2.68 7.52
CA PRO A 113 1.31 3.34 8.81
C PRO A 113 1.37 4.87 8.65
N GLY A 114 0.80 5.60 9.61
CA GLY A 114 1.00 7.03 9.74
C GLY A 114 2.15 7.38 10.68
N ASP A 115 2.25 8.67 11.01
CA ASP A 115 3.33 9.21 11.85
C ASP A 115 3.34 8.63 13.27
N ASN A 116 2.16 8.40 13.85
CA ASN A 116 2.02 7.82 15.19
C ASN A 116 2.27 6.31 15.15
N GLU A 117 1.66 5.63 14.18
CA GLU A 117 1.81 4.18 13.99
C GLU A 117 3.28 3.79 13.81
N ASP A 118 4.02 4.54 12.99
CA ASP A 118 5.44 4.32 12.75
C ASP A 118 6.29 4.46 14.02
N ARG A 119 5.95 5.38 14.93
CA ARG A 119 6.67 5.53 16.21
C ARG A 119 6.28 4.48 17.24
N GLU A 120 5.00 4.11 17.27
CA GLU A 120 4.44 3.20 18.28
C GLU A 120 4.54 1.72 17.88
N GLY A 121 4.77 1.41 16.60
CA GLY A 121 4.84 0.03 16.09
C GLY A 121 3.48 -0.66 15.99
N ARG A 122 2.37 0.09 16.12
CA ARG A 122 1.00 -0.44 16.18
C ARG A 122 0.10 0.19 15.12
N PRO A 123 -0.80 -0.57 14.47
CA PRO A 123 -1.64 -0.05 13.41
C PRO A 123 -2.82 0.76 13.97
N PHE A 124 -3.21 1.85 13.29
CA PHE A 124 -4.39 2.67 13.64
C PHE A 124 -4.39 3.13 15.10
N VAL A 125 -3.35 3.84 15.52
CA VAL A 125 -3.22 4.47 16.87
C VAL A 125 -3.29 6.00 16.82
N GLY A 126 -3.09 6.60 15.64
CA GLY A 126 -3.24 8.03 15.42
C GLY A 126 -4.69 8.50 15.33
N PRO A 127 -4.95 9.76 14.93
CA PRO A 127 -6.30 10.33 14.86
C PRO A 127 -7.27 9.52 13.97
N ALA A 128 -6.77 8.95 12.87
CA ALA A 128 -7.58 8.11 11.99
C ALA A 128 -7.96 6.78 12.69
N GLY A 129 -7.08 6.25 13.53
CA GLY A 129 -7.33 5.08 14.37
C GLY A 129 -8.37 5.35 15.46
N GLN A 130 -8.31 6.51 16.11
CA GLN A 130 -9.30 6.92 17.11
C GLN A 130 -10.70 7.03 16.49
N LEU A 131 -10.81 7.63 15.29
CA LEU A 131 -12.09 7.67 14.56
C LEU A 131 -12.57 6.27 14.18
N PHE A 132 -11.66 5.39 13.78
CA PHE A 132 -11.98 4.01 13.48
C PHE A 132 -12.47 3.24 14.72
N ASP A 133 -11.85 3.43 15.88
CA ASP A 133 -12.27 2.80 17.14
C ASP A 133 -13.67 3.26 17.57
N MET A 134 -13.99 4.55 17.40
CA MET A 134 -15.35 5.05 17.62
C MET A 134 -16.36 4.40 16.66
N ALA A 135 -16.02 4.30 15.37
CA ALA A 135 -16.89 3.69 14.38
C ALA A 135 -17.11 2.18 14.61
N LEU A 136 -16.09 1.47 15.11
CA LEU A 136 -16.23 0.08 15.55
C LEU A 136 -17.24 -0.03 16.70
N ALA A 137 -17.11 0.82 17.72
CA ALA A 137 -18.01 0.83 18.87
C ALA A 137 -19.46 1.14 18.46
N ASP A 138 -19.67 2.14 17.60
CA ASP A 138 -20.99 2.50 17.05
C ASP A 138 -21.59 1.40 16.17
N ALA A 139 -20.74 0.59 15.54
CA ALA A 139 -21.15 -0.60 14.80
C ALA A 139 -21.35 -1.83 15.71
N GLY A 140 -21.13 -1.72 17.02
CA GLY A 140 -21.25 -2.80 17.99
C GLY A 140 -20.18 -3.88 17.82
N LEU A 141 -18.94 -3.47 17.54
CA LEU A 141 -17.74 -4.31 17.52
C LEU A 141 -16.72 -3.74 18.51
N SER A 142 -15.86 -4.60 19.06
CA SER A 142 -14.70 -4.17 19.84
C SER A 142 -13.39 -4.43 19.10
N ARG A 143 -12.39 -3.56 19.33
CA ARG A 143 -11.06 -3.66 18.71
C ARG A 143 -10.38 -5.04 18.91
N PRO A 144 -10.47 -5.70 20.08
CA PRO A 144 -9.87 -7.03 20.29
C PRO A 144 -10.51 -8.17 19.49
N GLU A 145 -11.72 -7.99 18.96
CA GLU A 145 -12.44 -9.03 18.19
C GLU A 145 -12.08 -9.06 16.71
N VAL A 146 -11.40 -8.02 16.22
CA VAL A 146 -11.11 -7.82 14.80
C VAL A 146 -9.60 -7.84 14.56
N TYR A 147 -9.21 -8.19 13.33
CA TYR A 147 -7.82 -8.07 12.89
C TYR A 147 -7.65 -6.78 12.09
N VAL A 148 -6.60 -6.00 12.34
CA VAL A 148 -6.37 -4.72 11.68
C VAL A 148 -4.94 -4.67 11.15
N THR A 149 -4.75 -4.36 9.87
CA THR A 149 -3.45 -4.27 9.23
C THR A 149 -3.44 -3.22 8.11
N GLY A 150 -2.28 -2.98 7.50
CA GLY A 150 -2.14 -2.13 6.31
C GLY A 150 -1.91 -2.93 5.03
N ALA A 151 -1.89 -2.27 3.88
CA ALA A 151 -1.37 -2.85 2.64
C ALA A 151 0.18 -2.84 2.62
N VAL A 152 0.78 -1.82 3.23
CA VAL A 152 2.23 -1.63 3.34
C VAL A 152 2.64 -1.58 4.82
N ARG A 153 3.85 -2.06 5.15
CA ARG A 153 4.34 -2.21 6.53
C ARG A 153 5.22 -1.06 7.03
N HIS A 154 5.73 -0.21 6.15
CA HIS A 154 6.59 0.93 6.49
C HIS A 154 5.93 2.25 6.10
N PHE A 155 6.14 3.30 6.90
CA PHE A 155 5.55 4.61 6.64
C PHE A 155 6.25 5.33 5.49
N ARG A 156 5.51 5.63 4.42
CA ARG A 156 5.98 6.52 3.36
C ARG A 156 5.63 7.97 3.66
N PHE A 157 6.66 8.81 3.77
CA PHE A 157 6.52 10.24 3.99
C PHE A 157 7.58 11.06 3.26
N GLU A 158 7.34 12.36 3.17
CA GLU A 158 8.34 13.37 2.84
C GLU A 158 8.52 14.31 4.04
N GLU A 159 9.76 14.69 4.33
CA GLU A 159 10.04 15.66 5.38
C GLU A 159 9.81 17.10 4.89
N ARG A 160 9.08 17.88 5.68
CA ARG A 160 8.94 19.32 5.48
C ARG A 160 9.24 20.02 6.80
N GLY A 161 10.50 20.46 6.94
CA GLY A 161 11.02 20.91 8.22
C GLY A 161 11.01 19.75 9.23
N LYS A 162 10.42 19.97 10.41
CA LYS A 162 10.30 18.93 11.46
C LYS A 162 9.10 17.99 11.29
N ARG A 163 8.29 18.15 10.23
CA ARG A 163 7.04 17.39 10.03
C ARG A 163 7.23 16.30 8.99
N ARG A 164 6.75 15.09 9.29
CA ARG A 164 6.63 13.98 8.33
C ARG A 164 5.27 14.05 7.64
N ILE A 165 5.28 14.33 6.34
CA ILE A 165 4.06 14.44 5.54
C ILE A 165 3.80 13.13 4.82
N HIS A 166 2.69 12.47 5.16
CA HIS A 166 2.25 11.23 4.53
C HIS A 166 2.20 11.33 3.00
N LYS A 167 2.74 10.32 2.31
CA LYS A 167 2.64 10.17 0.85
C LYS A 167 2.13 8.80 0.49
N THR A 168 1.20 8.75 -0.46
CA THR A 168 0.54 7.49 -0.82
C THR A 168 1.52 6.43 -1.33
N ALA A 169 1.37 5.19 -0.88
CA ALA A 169 2.23 4.11 -1.34
C ALA A 169 2.07 3.86 -2.85
N SER A 170 3.19 3.63 -3.54
CA SER A 170 3.20 3.32 -4.98
C SER A 170 2.72 1.88 -5.23
N ARG A 171 2.30 1.58 -6.46
CA ARG A 171 1.92 0.21 -6.85
C ARG A 171 3.07 -0.79 -6.65
N ALA A 172 4.31 -0.35 -6.87
CA ALA A 172 5.51 -1.17 -6.67
C ALA A 172 5.72 -1.51 -5.20
N GLN A 173 5.54 -0.53 -4.29
CA GLN A 173 5.64 -0.75 -2.85
C GLN A 173 4.53 -1.66 -2.33
N VAL A 174 3.29 -1.47 -2.80
CA VAL A 174 2.17 -2.37 -2.49
C VAL A 174 2.48 -3.79 -2.96
N ALA A 175 2.96 -3.97 -4.19
CA ALA A 175 3.33 -5.28 -4.72
C ALA A 175 4.48 -5.92 -3.94
N ALA A 176 5.50 -5.13 -3.55
CA ALA A 176 6.62 -5.62 -2.76
C ALA A 176 6.19 -6.10 -1.37
N CYS A 177 5.23 -5.43 -0.74
CA CYS A 177 4.73 -5.76 0.60
C CYS A 177 3.62 -6.83 0.61
N GLN A 178 3.03 -7.10 -0.55
CA GLN A 178 1.90 -8.02 -0.71
C GLN A 178 2.10 -9.41 -0.07
N PRO A 179 3.29 -10.05 -0.11
CA PRO A 179 3.51 -11.32 0.57
C PRO A 179 3.22 -11.29 2.08
N TRP A 180 3.48 -10.17 2.77
CA TRP A 180 3.16 -10.02 4.20
C TRP A 180 1.65 -10.03 4.43
N LEU A 181 0.91 -9.29 3.61
CA LEU A 181 -0.56 -9.26 3.69
C LEU A 181 -1.16 -10.65 3.42
N GLU A 182 -0.63 -11.39 2.43
CA GLU A 182 -1.06 -12.77 2.20
C GLU A 182 -0.80 -13.67 3.40
N ALA A 183 0.40 -13.61 3.98
CA ALA A 183 0.76 -14.43 5.14
C ALA A 183 -0.12 -14.13 6.35
N GLU A 184 -0.39 -12.85 6.63
CA GLU A 184 -1.32 -12.43 7.69
C GLU A 184 -2.72 -12.97 7.45
N LEU A 185 -3.32 -12.71 6.28
CA LEU A 185 -4.69 -13.10 6.00
C LEU A 185 -4.87 -14.63 5.88
N ALA A 186 -3.83 -15.36 5.47
CA ALA A 186 -3.84 -16.82 5.44
C ALA A 186 -3.87 -17.46 6.84
N LEU A 187 -3.28 -16.79 7.84
CA LEU A 187 -3.30 -17.19 9.25
C LEU A 187 -4.57 -16.69 9.97
N VAL A 188 -4.99 -15.46 9.70
CA VAL A 188 -6.20 -14.87 10.31
C VAL A 188 -7.47 -15.57 9.80
N ARG A 189 -7.51 -15.93 8.51
CA ARG A 189 -8.67 -16.56 7.83
C ARG A 189 -10.00 -15.82 8.08
N PRO A 190 -10.06 -14.50 7.81
CA PRO A 190 -11.26 -13.73 8.08
C PRO A 190 -12.40 -14.13 7.15
N LYS A 191 -13.62 -14.16 7.69
CA LYS A 191 -14.84 -14.40 6.91
C LYS A 191 -15.12 -13.24 5.95
N VAL A 192 -14.75 -12.01 6.33
CA VAL A 192 -14.82 -10.84 5.46
C VAL A 192 -13.59 -9.95 5.64
N ILE A 193 -13.09 -9.41 4.53
CA ILE A 193 -12.04 -8.40 4.53
C ILE A 193 -12.66 -7.05 4.19
N VAL A 194 -12.48 -6.06 5.06
CA VAL A 194 -12.91 -4.67 4.85
C VAL A 194 -11.73 -3.85 4.34
N CYS A 195 -11.79 -3.44 3.08
CA CYS A 195 -10.78 -2.61 2.44
C CYS A 195 -11.10 -1.12 2.66
N MET A 196 -10.28 -0.45 3.47
CA MET A 196 -10.42 0.97 3.78
C MET A 196 -9.54 1.81 2.85
N GLY A 197 -10.12 2.33 1.76
CA GLY A 197 -9.41 3.14 0.78
C GLY A 197 -8.85 2.38 -0.43
N ASN A 198 -8.45 3.13 -1.46
CA ASN A 198 -8.04 2.57 -2.76
C ASN A 198 -6.80 1.67 -2.66
N THR A 199 -5.84 1.99 -1.80
CA THR A 199 -4.61 1.19 -1.67
C THR A 199 -4.90 -0.17 -1.04
N ALA A 200 -5.78 -0.23 -0.04
CA ALA A 200 -6.25 -1.48 0.55
C ALA A 200 -6.96 -2.33 -0.52
N VAL A 201 -7.86 -1.72 -1.30
CA VAL A 201 -8.53 -2.43 -2.39
C VAL A 201 -7.56 -3.00 -3.41
N LEU A 202 -6.58 -2.20 -3.86
CA LEU A 202 -5.55 -2.67 -4.78
C LEU A 202 -4.77 -3.86 -4.20
N SER A 203 -4.45 -3.83 -2.91
CA SER A 203 -3.68 -4.89 -2.24
C SER A 203 -4.47 -6.18 -2.03
N VAL A 204 -5.79 -6.11 -1.88
CA VAL A 204 -6.65 -7.25 -1.57
C VAL A 204 -7.31 -7.85 -2.81
N ILE A 205 -7.72 -7.00 -3.76
CA ILE A 205 -8.45 -7.40 -4.98
C ILE A 205 -7.50 -7.46 -6.19
N GLY A 206 -6.34 -6.81 -6.14
CA GLY A 206 -5.36 -6.81 -7.23
C GLY A 206 -5.63 -5.80 -8.35
N ARG A 207 -6.74 -5.04 -8.26
CA ARG A 207 -7.11 -4.00 -9.24
C ARG A 207 -7.65 -2.74 -8.56
N GLY A 208 -7.62 -1.62 -9.29
CA GLY A 208 -8.30 -0.39 -8.90
C GLY A 208 -9.82 -0.50 -9.06
N VAL A 209 -10.54 0.34 -8.31
CA VAL A 209 -12.01 0.42 -8.26
C VAL A 209 -12.46 1.86 -8.23
N ARG A 210 -13.74 2.11 -8.56
CA ARG A 210 -14.38 3.40 -8.26
C ARG A 210 -14.95 3.33 -6.85
N LEU A 211 -14.12 3.62 -5.85
CA LEU A 211 -14.42 3.39 -4.43
C LEU A 211 -15.79 3.90 -3.99
N MET A 212 -16.17 5.12 -4.37
CA MET A 212 -17.44 5.70 -3.93
C MET A 212 -18.67 5.00 -4.53
N GLU A 213 -18.52 4.34 -5.67
CA GLU A 213 -19.58 3.61 -6.36
C GLU A 213 -19.66 2.14 -5.92
N GLU A 214 -18.52 1.55 -5.55
CA GLU A 214 -18.42 0.13 -5.16
C GLU A 214 -18.47 -0.09 -3.64
N ARG A 215 -18.53 0.97 -2.81
CA ARG A 215 -18.56 0.84 -1.34
C ARG A 215 -19.87 0.31 -0.80
N GLY A 216 -19.80 -0.33 0.36
CA GLY A 216 -20.96 -0.74 1.18
C GLY A 216 -21.63 -2.05 0.77
N THR A 217 -21.12 -2.73 -0.27
CA THR A 217 -21.55 -4.08 -0.64
C THR A 217 -20.45 -5.10 -0.39
N VAL A 218 -20.83 -6.29 0.08
CA VAL A 218 -19.91 -7.42 0.21
C VAL A 218 -19.86 -8.15 -1.11
N ASN A 219 -18.69 -8.14 -1.76
CA ASN A 219 -18.45 -8.82 -3.00
C ASN A 219 -17.80 -10.19 -2.74
N PRO A 220 -18.15 -11.24 -3.50
CA PRO A 220 -17.47 -12.53 -3.41
C PRO A 220 -15.98 -12.38 -3.66
N HIS A 221 -15.17 -13.13 -2.90
CA HIS A 221 -13.73 -13.22 -3.10
C HIS A 221 -13.32 -14.70 -2.99
N ARG A 222 -12.43 -15.18 -3.85
CA ARG A 222 -12.09 -16.61 -3.87
C ARG A 222 -11.41 -17.13 -2.60
N SER A 223 -10.67 -16.25 -1.91
CA SER A 223 -9.78 -16.61 -0.79
C SER A 223 -10.17 -15.93 0.53
N ALA A 224 -11.37 -15.36 0.58
CA ALA A 224 -12.02 -14.86 1.79
C ALA A 224 -13.52 -15.17 1.65
N GLY A 225 -14.33 -15.12 2.71
CA GLY A 225 -15.78 -15.31 2.53
C GLY A 225 -16.39 -14.19 1.68
N GLY A 226 -15.88 -12.97 1.82
CA GLY A 226 -16.20 -11.81 0.99
C GLY A 226 -15.25 -10.64 1.22
N VAL A 227 -15.36 -9.61 0.38
CA VAL A 227 -14.64 -8.34 0.51
C VAL A 227 -15.63 -7.20 0.47
N LEU A 228 -15.57 -6.33 1.48
CA LEU A 228 -16.31 -5.08 1.52
C LEU A 228 -15.36 -3.90 1.28
N ILE A 229 -15.78 -2.94 0.47
CA ILE A 229 -15.01 -1.73 0.18
C ILE A 229 -15.63 -0.57 0.96
N THR A 230 -14.80 0.27 1.58
CA THR A 230 -15.25 1.49 2.24
C THR A 230 -14.17 2.59 2.19
N VAL A 231 -14.52 3.78 2.66
CA VAL A 231 -13.61 4.92 2.77
C VAL A 231 -12.58 4.69 3.88
N HIS A 232 -11.41 5.31 3.73
CA HIS A 232 -10.41 5.31 4.81
C HIS A 232 -10.80 6.32 5.91
N PRO A 233 -10.66 6.02 7.21
CA PRO A 233 -10.96 6.96 8.31
C PRO A 233 -10.25 8.32 8.16
N GLY A 234 -9.00 8.31 7.69
CA GLY A 234 -8.24 9.53 7.39
C GLY A 234 -8.80 10.39 6.23
N PHE A 235 -9.73 9.88 5.42
CA PHE A 235 -10.50 10.70 4.47
C PHE A 235 -11.57 11.53 5.20
N LEU A 236 -12.27 10.92 6.17
CA LEU A 236 -13.28 11.60 6.99
C LEU A 236 -12.69 12.77 7.78
N LEU A 237 -11.49 12.59 8.33
CA LEU A 237 -10.78 13.65 9.07
C LEU A 237 -10.41 14.87 8.23
N ARG A 238 -10.26 14.70 6.91
CA ARG A 238 -9.87 15.78 5.99
C ARG A 238 -11.08 16.46 5.35
N MET A 239 -12.30 16.05 5.67
CA MET A 239 -13.50 16.70 5.15
C MET A 239 -13.71 18.07 5.82
N PRO A 240 -13.83 19.15 5.03
CA PRO A 240 -14.06 20.48 5.60
C PRO A 240 -15.51 20.73 5.98
N ASP A 241 -16.46 20.08 5.31
CA ASP A 241 -17.89 20.22 5.56
C ASP A 241 -18.32 19.25 6.67
N GLU A 242 -18.68 19.79 7.84
CA GLU A 242 -19.06 19.00 9.02
C GLU A 242 -20.37 18.22 8.82
N LYS A 243 -21.35 18.74 8.06
CA LYS A 243 -22.59 18.00 7.79
C LYS A 243 -22.31 16.80 6.90
N ARG A 244 -21.51 17.00 5.86
CA ARG A 244 -21.09 15.92 4.97
C ARG A 244 -20.23 14.90 5.70
N LYS A 245 -19.33 15.35 6.57
CA LYS A 245 -18.49 14.48 7.41
C LYS A 245 -19.29 13.62 8.35
N ALA A 246 -20.31 14.17 9.02
CA ALA A 246 -21.22 13.41 9.87
C ALA A 246 -21.97 12.33 9.05
N SER A 247 -22.55 12.70 7.91
CA SER A 247 -23.23 11.74 7.03
C SER A 247 -22.29 10.65 6.49
N GLU A 248 -21.06 11.00 6.13
CA GLU A 248 -20.07 10.01 5.66
C GLU A 248 -19.53 9.12 6.77
N TYR A 249 -19.48 9.62 8.01
CA TYR A 249 -19.21 8.81 9.20
C TYR A 249 -20.32 7.80 9.47
N GLU A 250 -21.59 8.21 9.42
CA GLU A 250 -22.73 7.30 9.55
C GLU A 250 -22.68 6.19 8.49
N ARG A 251 -22.41 6.54 7.23
CA ARG A 251 -22.21 5.54 6.15
C ARG A 251 -21.04 4.62 6.42
N PHE A 252 -19.95 5.12 6.99
CA PHE A 252 -18.80 4.30 7.37
C PHE A 252 -19.18 3.28 8.47
N VAL A 253 -19.97 3.70 9.46
CA VAL A 253 -20.52 2.80 10.49
C VAL A 253 -21.45 1.74 9.88
N GLU A 254 -22.32 2.11 8.94
CA GLU A 254 -23.20 1.16 8.24
C GLU A 254 -22.42 0.13 7.39
N ASP A 255 -21.33 0.55 6.76
CA ASP A 255 -20.42 -0.36 6.05
C ASP A 255 -19.80 -1.41 7.01
N ILE A 256 -19.41 -1.00 8.23
CA ILE A 256 -18.89 -1.90 9.26
C ILE A 256 -19.98 -2.86 9.75
N LYS A 257 -21.21 -2.39 9.99
CA LYS A 257 -22.35 -3.23 10.37
C LYS A 257 -22.69 -4.27 9.30
N THR A 258 -22.56 -3.89 8.02
CA THR A 258 -22.74 -4.80 6.89
C THR A 258 -21.69 -5.91 6.91
N ALA A 259 -20.43 -5.56 7.13
CA ALA A 259 -19.35 -6.55 7.28
C ALA A 259 -19.60 -7.50 8.47
N ARG A 260 -20.04 -6.96 9.63
CA ARG A 260 -20.39 -7.77 10.80
C ARG A 260 -21.49 -8.78 10.49
N THR A 261 -22.60 -8.30 9.95
CA THR A 261 -23.76 -9.15 9.59
C THR A 261 -23.35 -10.28 8.65
N PHE A 262 -22.50 -9.98 7.66
CA PHE A 262 -21.97 -10.98 6.75
C PHE A 262 -21.10 -12.02 7.46
N ALA A 263 -20.18 -11.58 8.32
CA ALA A 263 -19.30 -12.47 9.08
C ALA A 263 -20.07 -13.38 10.07
N GLU A 264 -21.15 -12.89 10.65
CA GLU A 264 -22.03 -13.68 11.53
C GLU A 264 -22.82 -14.75 10.75
N ALA A 265 -23.32 -14.40 9.56
CA ALA A 265 -24.06 -15.33 8.70
C ALA A 265 -23.19 -16.47 8.14
N GLN A 266 -21.90 -16.24 7.95
CA GLN A 266 -21.00 -17.20 7.34
C GLN A 266 -20.59 -18.31 8.32
N ARG A 267 -21.04 -19.56 8.07
CA ARG A 267 -20.81 -20.72 8.95
C ARG A 267 -19.48 -21.44 8.71
N THR A 268 -18.98 -21.40 7.48
CA THR A 268 -17.76 -22.13 7.11
C THR A 268 -16.57 -21.17 7.08
N PRO A 269 -15.43 -21.52 7.71
CA PRO A 269 -14.21 -20.74 7.57
C PRO A 269 -13.74 -20.75 6.11
N PRO A 270 -13.37 -19.59 5.54
CA PRO A 270 -12.98 -19.51 4.14
C PRO A 270 -11.64 -20.19 3.89
N LEU A 271 -11.36 -20.44 2.60
CA LEU A 271 -10.06 -20.93 2.17
C LEU A 271 -8.94 -19.95 2.61
N PRO A 272 -7.71 -20.44 2.85
CA PRO A 272 -6.58 -19.58 3.14
C PRO A 272 -6.44 -18.48 2.09
N TYR A 273 -6.22 -17.25 2.55
CA TYR A 273 -6.15 -16.10 1.66
C TYR A 273 -4.99 -16.22 0.66
N ARG A 274 -5.30 -15.87 -0.59
CA ARG A 274 -4.40 -15.69 -1.72
C ARG A 274 -4.95 -14.54 -2.54
N LEU A 275 -4.09 -13.61 -2.93
CA LEU A 275 -4.52 -12.49 -3.76
C LEU A 275 -5.10 -13.01 -5.07
N ASP A 276 -6.34 -12.64 -5.38
CA ASP A 276 -6.74 -11.75 -6.49
C ASP A 276 -5.90 -11.59 -7.77
N ARG A 277 -4.93 -12.47 -8.09
CA ARG A 277 -4.21 -12.42 -9.36
C ARG A 277 -5.15 -12.90 -10.47
N ALA A 278 -6.00 -12.00 -10.96
CA ALA A 278 -6.58 -12.16 -12.28
C ALA A 278 -5.41 -12.46 -13.22
N SER A 279 -5.45 -13.60 -13.90
CA SER A 279 -4.41 -14.04 -14.83
C SER A 279 -3.99 -12.87 -15.72
N THR A 280 -2.85 -12.25 -15.41
CA THR A 280 -2.15 -11.37 -16.34
C THR A 280 -1.47 -12.27 -17.37
N ALA A 281 -2.29 -13.01 -18.11
CA ALA A 281 -1.93 -13.63 -19.37
C ALA A 281 -2.64 -12.83 -20.44
N LYS A 282 -1.96 -11.78 -20.91
CA LYS A 282 -2.00 -11.27 -22.27
C LYS A 282 -0.76 -10.41 -22.50
#